data_AF-N1UAN7-F1
#
_entry.id   AF-N1UAN7-F1
#
_cell.length_a   1.000
_cell.length_b   1.000
_cell.length_c   1.000
_cell.angle_alpha   90.00
_cell.angle_beta   90.00
_cell.angle_gamma   90.00
#
_symmetry.space_group_name_H-M   'P 1'
#
loop_
_entity.id
_entity.type
_entity.pdbx_description
1 polymer ?
#
loop_
_entity_poly.entity_id
_entity_poly.type
_entity_poly.pdbx_seq_one_letter_code
_entity_poly.pdbx_strand_id
1 'polypeptide(L)'
;MNQNKIPDILINCAGISVFTPFEDRTDEEFNEVVHVNLNGTFLLSQHTFRLWKEKGKKGVILNFGSIYGVSIADMRIYGDSGRNSPEVYAMTKAGIIHFTKYLARYAAPYGIRVNCISPGGIFANQSSDFIQNYIYKTPLGRMGNPSDLVGGVFLFDLFPIGICNRAEPSHRRRIYNWGLRRRIILFFPKPISKFLD
;
A
#
# COMPACT_ATOMS: atom_id res chain seq x y z
N MET A 1 6.85 27.86 -16.60
CA MET A 1 5.90 27.23 -15.65
C MET A 1 6.65 26.44 -14.57
N ASN A 2 7.40 27.11 -13.69
CA ASN A 2 8.07 26.47 -12.55
C ASN A 2 7.28 26.78 -11.27
N GLN A 3 6.34 25.91 -10.92
CA GLN A 3 5.79 25.88 -9.56
C GLN A 3 6.36 24.64 -8.86
N ASN A 4 7.02 24.84 -7.73
CA ASN A 4 7.41 23.79 -6.78
C ASN A 4 6.17 22.95 -6.39
N LYS A 5 5.88 21.88 -7.13
CA LYS A 5 4.77 20.97 -6.85
C LYS A 5 5.20 19.94 -5.79
N ILE A 6 5.24 20.37 -4.54
CA ILE A 6 5.47 19.46 -3.40
C ILE A 6 4.14 18.73 -3.11
N PRO A 7 4.09 17.39 -3.16
CA PRO A 7 2.86 16.64 -2.86
C PRO A 7 2.44 16.80 -1.40
N ASP A 8 1.14 16.74 -1.14
CA ASP A 8 0.61 16.64 0.22
C ASP A 8 0.54 15.18 0.68
N ILE A 9 0.26 14.28 -0.27
CA ILE A 9 -0.02 12.88 -0.03
C ILE A 9 0.74 12.05 -1.06
N LEU A 10 1.44 11.02 -0.57
CA LEU A 10 2.02 9.97 -1.38
C LEU A 10 1.17 8.71 -1.20
N ILE A 11 0.72 8.11 -2.32
CA ILE A 11 0.04 6.82 -2.30
C ILE A 11 0.87 5.82 -3.10
N ASN A 12 1.48 4.88 -2.39
CA ASN A 12 2.20 3.75 -2.99
C ASN A 12 1.18 2.65 -3.32
N CYS A 13 0.52 2.79 -4.47
CA CYS A 13 -0.49 1.85 -4.98
C CYS A 13 0.06 0.86 -6.01
N ALA A 14 1.23 1.14 -6.59
CA ALA A 14 1.87 0.25 -7.54
C ALA A 14 2.22 -1.09 -6.86
N GLY A 15 1.90 -2.18 -7.53
CA GLY A 15 2.28 -3.52 -7.09
C GLY A 15 1.92 -4.56 -8.13
N ILE A 16 2.73 -5.60 -8.21
CA ILE A 16 2.56 -6.72 -9.14
C ILE A 16 2.67 -8.05 -8.40
N SER A 17 2.30 -9.11 -9.10
CA SER A 17 2.44 -10.51 -8.71
C SER A 17 2.82 -11.33 -9.93
N VAL A 18 3.27 -12.54 -9.68
CA VAL A 18 3.53 -13.61 -10.64
C VAL A 18 2.67 -14.81 -10.28
N PHE A 19 2.55 -15.81 -11.17
CA PHE A 19 1.55 -16.87 -11.02
C PHE A 19 2.07 -18.29 -11.20
N THR A 20 3.32 -18.48 -11.68
CA THR A 20 3.93 -19.81 -11.76
C THR A 20 4.07 -20.43 -10.36
N PRO A 21 4.13 -21.77 -10.23
CA PRO A 21 4.34 -22.45 -8.96
C PRO A 21 5.62 -22.03 -8.23
N PHE A 22 5.72 -22.39 -6.96
CA PHE A 22 6.87 -22.01 -6.12
C PHE A 22 8.18 -22.66 -6.63
N GLU A 23 8.10 -23.94 -6.95
CA GLU A 23 9.19 -24.78 -7.44
C GLU A 23 9.73 -24.35 -8.82
N ASP A 24 8.94 -23.60 -9.58
CA ASP A 24 9.28 -23.12 -10.93
C ASP A 24 9.59 -21.62 -10.96
N ARG A 25 9.57 -20.94 -9.81
CA ARG A 25 9.83 -19.50 -9.71
C ARG A 25 11.24 -19.20 -10.19
N THR A 26 11.36 -18.36 -11.22
CA THR A 26 12.67 -17.87 -11.64
C THR A 26 13.13 -16.67 -10.80
N ASP A 27 14.44 -16.45 -10.76
CA ASP A 27 15.01 -15.28 -10.09
C ASP A 27 14.50 -13.98 -10.71
N GLU A 28 14.29 -13.92 -12.02
CA GLU A 28 13.77 -12.75 -12.71
C GLU A 28 12.35 -12.40 -12.26
N GLU A 29 11.46 -13.40 -12.20
CA GLU A 29 10.10 -13.22 -11.71
C GLU A 29 10.08 -12.77 -10.25
N PHE A 30 10.89 -13.40 -9.41
CA PHE A 30 11.02 -13.05 -8.00
C PHE A 30 11.53 -11.61 -7.84
N ASN A 31 12.63 -11.29 -8.52
CA ASN A 31 13.26 -9.99 -8.42
C ASN A 31 12.38 -8.87 -8.97
N GLU A 32 11.62 -9.09 -10.04
CA GLU A 32 10.71 -8.08 -10.60
C GLU A 32 9.63 -7.71 -9.58
N VAL A 33 9.03 -8.70 -8.91
CA VAL A 33 8.04 -8.45 -7.84
C VAL A 33 8.66 -7.69 -6.66
N VAL A 34 9.87 -8.08 -6.25
CA VAL A 34 10.61 -7.37 -5.18
C VAL A 34 10.89 -5.92 -5.57
N HIS A 35 11.40 -5.68 -6.78
CA HIS A 35 11.74 -4.35 -7.26
C HIS A 35 10.51 -3.43 -7.30
N VAL A 36 9.40 -3.89 -7.87
CA VAL A 36 8.19 -3.06 -7.95
C VAL A 36 7.58 -2.85 -6.56
N ASN A 37 7.39 -3.92 -5.79
CA ASN A 37 6.64 -3.85 -4.53
C ASN A 37 7.46 -3.20 -3.41
N LEU A 38 8.68 -3.69 -3.15
CA LEU A 38 9.51 -3.20 -2.06
C LEU A 38 10.35 -2.00 -2.49
N ASN A 39 11.17 -2.13 -3.54
CA ASN A 39 12.09 -1.05 -3.91
C ASN A 39 11.31 0.19 -4.37
N GLY A 40 10.24 0.02 -5.15
CA GLY A 40 9.36 1.12 -5.55
C GLY A 40 8.75 1.87 -4.35
N THR A 41 8.18 1.13 -3.40
CA THR A 41 7.61 1.72 -2.16
C THR A 41 8.69 2.43 -1.34
N PHE A 42 9.87 1.82 -1.20
CA PHE A 42 11.00 2.40 -0.46
C PHE A 42 11.51 3.68 -1.11
N LEU A 43 11.80 3.66 -2.41
CA LEU A 43 12.38 4.79 -3.13
C LEU A 43 11.44 6.00 -3.12
N LEU A 44 10.17 5.81 -3.47
CA LEU A 44 9.18 6.90 -3.46
C LEU A 44 9.00 7.47 -2.05
N SER A 45 8.95 6.61 -1.03
CA SER A 45 8.86 7.04 0.37
C SER A 45 10.11 7.81 0.81
N GLN A 46 11.30 7.36 0.42
CA GLN A 46 12.57 8.01 0.77
C GLN A 46 12.68 9.40 0.15
N HIS A 47 12.45 9.52 -1.15
CA HIS A 47 12.50 10.81 -1.84
C HIS A 47 11.46 11.79 -1.30
N THR A 48 10.22 11.32 -1.12
CA THR A 48 9.14 12.15 -0.57
C THR A 48 9.44 12.58 0.86
N PHE A 49 9.94 11.67 1.71
CA PHE A 49 10.32 11.99 3.08
C PHE A 49 11.44 13.04 3.13
N ARG A 50 12.49 12.90 2.31
CA ARG A 50 13.58 13.89 2.24
C ARG A 50 13.06 15.27 1.86
N LEU A 51 12.23 15.34 0.82
CA LEU A 51 11.62 16.59 0.36
C LEU A 51 10.73 17.21 1.45
N TRP A 52 9.88 16.43 2.10
CA TRP A 52 9.01 16.93 3.16
C TRP A 52 9.79 17.39 4.39
N LYS A 53 10.83 16.65 4.78
CA LYS A 53 11.72 17.04 5.87
C LYS A 53 12.41 18.37 5.57
N GLU A 54 12.98 18.54 4.38
CA GLU A 54 13.65 19.79 3.97
C GLU A 54 12.69 20.98 3.98
N LYS A 55 11.44 20.78 3.52
CA LYS A 55 10.44 21.84 3.39
C LYS A 55 9.56 22.02 4.63
N GLY A 56 9.80 21.28 5.71
CA GLY A 56 8.95 21.30 6.92
C GLY A 56 7.50 20.89 6.67
N LYS A 57 7.25 20.07 5.64
CA LYS A 57 5.91 19.65 5.20
C LYS A 57 5.41 18.47 6.05
N LYS A 58 4.21 18.62 6.62
CA LYS A 58 3.50 17.55 7.35
C LYS A 58 2.63 16.74 6.39
N GLY A 59 3.25 15.84 5.63
CA GLY A 59 2.57 15.01 4.64
C GLY A 59 2.02 13.69 5.17
N VAL A 60 1.37 12.94 4.27
CA VAL A 60 0.79 11.62 4.56
C VAL A 60 1.24 10.59 3.52
N ILE A 61 1.83 9.49 3.97
CA ILE A 61 2.13 8.33 3.13
C ILE A 61 1.07 7.26 3.37
N LEU A 62 0.49 6.74 2.29
CA LEU A 62 -0.41 5.60 2.31
C LEU A 62 0.16 4.47 1.44
N ASN A 63 0.44 3.33 2.07
CA ASN A 63 0.96 2.14 1.39
C ASN A 63 -0.13 1.10 1.14
N PHE A 64 0.00 0.33 0.06
CA PHE A 64 -0.89 -0.79 -0.25
C PHE A 64 -0.24 -2.14 0.09
N GLY A 65 -0.71 -2.74 1.18
CA GLY A 65 -0.46 -4.13 1.55
C GLY A 65 -1.38 -5.08 0.79
N SER A 66 -1.73 -6.19 1.44
CA SER A 66 -2.71 -7.19 0.95
C SER A 66 -3.11 -8.08 2.11
N ILE A 67 -4.29 -8.70 2.06
CA ILE A 67 -4.63 -9.79 2.98
C ILE A 67 -3.58 -10.89 2.98
N TYR A 68 -2.89 -11.12 1.85
CA TYR A 68 -1.83 -12.14 1.76
C TYR A 68 -0.48 -11.70 2.33
N GLY A 69 -0.37 -10.45 2.81
CA GLY A 69 0.72 -10.03 3.70
C GLY A 69 0.42 -10.27 5.18
N VAL A 70 -0.78 -10.77 5.52
CA VAL A 70 -1.24 -11.02 6.90
C VAL A 70 -1.66 -12.48 7.08
N SER A 71 -2.40 -13.02 6.11
CA SER A 71 -2.81 -14.42 6.01
C SER A 71 -2.07 -15.09 4.85
N ILE A 72 -2.09 -16.42 4.80
CA ILE A 72 -1.50 -17.17 3.68
C ILE A 72 -2.61 -17.55 2.70
N ALA A 73 -2.31 -17.43 1.40
CA ALA A 73 -3.23 -17.84 0.35
C ALA A 73 -3.45 -19.35 0.37
N ASP A 74 -4.68 -19.77 0.12
CA ASP A 74 -5.03 -21.18 0.02
C ASP A 74 -5.01 -21.58 -1.46
N MET A 75 -4.00 -22.33 -1.88
CA MET A 75 -3.80 -22.66 -3.29
C MET A 75 -4.98 -23.44 -3.90
N ARG A 76 -5.77 -24.12 -3.07
CA ARG A 76 -6.93 -24.91 -3.51
C ARG A 76 -8.07 -24.06 -4.10
N ILE A 77 -8.14 -22.77 -3.74
CA ILE A 77 -9.24 -21.90 -4.21
C ILE A 77 -9.10 -21.50 -5.68
N TYR A 78 -7.91 -21.66 -6.25
CA TYR A 78 -7.56 -21.22 -7.59
C TYR A 78 -7.89 -22.23 -8.69
N GLY A 79 -8.11 -23.51 -8.33
CA GLY A 79 -8.40 -24.59 -9.27
C GLY A 79 -7.39 -24.65 -10.42
N ASP A 80 -7.86 -24.96 -11.62
CA ASP A 80 -7.03 -25.08 -12.83
C ASP A 80 -6.86 -23.75 -13.58
N SER A 81 -7.08 -22.61 -12.92
CA SER A 81 -7.06 -21.29 -13.56
C SER A 81 -5.68 -20.82 -14.00
N GLY A 82 -4.61 -21.56 -13.64
CA GLY A 82 -3.22 -21.17 -13.87
C GLY A 82 -2.79 -19.90 -13.12
N ARG A 83 -3.59 -19.43 -12.16
CA ARG A 83 -3.29 -18.27 -11.31
C ARG A 83 -3.15 -18.72 -9.88
N ASN A 84 -2.05 -18.35 -9.21
CA ASN A 84 -1.86 -18.60 -7.77
C ASN A 84 -1.26 -17.36 -7.10
N SER A 85 -1.44 -17.19 -5.78
CA SER A 85 -0.68 -16.17 -5.05
C SER A 85 0.71 -16.72 -4.72
N PRO A 86 1.80 -16.11 -5.20
CA PRO A 86 3.15 -16.64 -5.02
C PRO A 86 3.74 -16.25 -3.66
N GLU A 87 4.78 -16.96 -3.25
CA GLU A 87 5.58 -16.72 -2.05
C GLU A 87 6.14 -15.29 -2.01
N VAL A 88 6.68 -14.79 -3.14
CA VAL A 88 7.27 -13.45 -3.22
C VAL A 88 6.23 -12.35 -3.01
N TYR A 89 4.97 -12.58 -3.38
CA TYR A 89 3.91 -11.62 -3.12
C TYR A 89 3.60 -11.54 -1.62
N ALA A 90 3.53 -12.68 -0.92
CA ALA A 90 3.36 -12.70 0.53
C ALA A 90 4.55 -12.00 1.24
N MET A 91 5.78 -12.33 0.85
CA MET A 91 7.01 -11.71 1.37
C MET A 91 6.98 -10.18 1.22
N THR A 92 6.74 -9.70 0.00
CA THR A 92 6.78 -8.26 -0.29
C THR A 92 5.62 -7.51 0.37
N LYS A 93 4.40 -8.05 0.41
CA LYS A 93 3.27 -7.40 1.07
C LYS A 93 3.40 -7.39 2.59
N ALA A 94 3.93 -8.45 3.21
CA ALA A 94 4.30 -8.44 4.62
C ALA A 94 5.39 -7.39 4.90
N GLY A 95 6.41 -7.31 4.03
CA GLY A 95 7.47 -6.30 4.09
C GLY A 95 6.93 -4.87 4.05
N ILE A 96 5.99 -4.56 3.15
CA ILE A 96 5.34 -3.24 3.06
C ILE A 96 4.57 -2.91 4.35
N ILE A 97 3.83 -3.87 4.91
CA ILE A 97 3.09 -3.68 6.16
C ILE A 97 4.05 -3.35 7.31
N HIS A 98 5.19 -4.05 7.39
CA HIS A 98 6.17 -3.80 8.44
C HIS A 98 6.96 -2.50 8.22
N PHE A 99 7.32 -2.20 6.97
CA PHE A 99 7.94 -0.94 6.56
C PHE A 99 7.07 0.27 6.94
N THR A 100 5.75 0.14 6.78
CA THR A 100 4.79 1.17 7.20
C THR A 100 4.92 1.48 8.69
N LYS A 101 5.01 0.46 9.54
CA LYS A 101 5.18 0.63 11.00
C LYS A 101 6.51 1.31 11.33
N TYR A 102 7.58 0.86 10.68
CA TYR A 102 8.91 1.46 10.82
C TYR A 102 8.91 2.95 10.46
N LEU A 103 8.44 3.26 9.24
CA LEU A 103 8.49 4.62 8.72
C LEU A 103 7.53 5.56 9.47
N ALA A 104 6.38 5.07 9.94
CA ALA A 104 5.49 5.83 10.81
C ALA A 104 6.21 6.31 12.06
N ARG A 105 6.96 5.43 12.74
CA ARG A 105 7.73 5.78 13.93
C ARG A 105 8.89 6.72 13.60
N TYR A 106 9.62 6.45 12.53
CA TYR A 106 10.77 7.25 12.11
C TYR A 106 10.38 8.68 11.68
N ALA A 107 9.25 8.82 10.98
CA ALA A 107 8.81 10.08 10.40
C ALA A 107 7.94 10.93 11.34
N ALA A 108 7.45 10.35 12.45
CA ALA A 108 6.59 11.02 13.43
C ALA A 108 7.15 12.35 14.00
N PRO A 109 8.45 12.47 14.33
CA PRO A 109 9.02 13.75 14.81
C PRO A 109 8.87 14.91 13.80
N TYR A 110 8.74 14.58 12.50
CA TYR A 110 8.54 15.56 11.43
C TYR A 110 7.06 15.87 11.16
N GLY A 111 6.13 15.28 11.94
CA GLY A 111 4.69 15.43 11.75
C GLY A 111 4.16 14.73 10.49
N ILE A 112 4.94 13.80 9.92
CA ILE A 112 4.54 13.00 8.76
C ILE A 112 3.84 11.73 9.26
N ARG A 113 2.68 11.41 8.69
CA ARG A 113 1.93 10.19 9.01
C ARG A 113 2.16 9.12 7.95
N VAL A 114 2.23 7.86 8.36
CA VAL A 114 2.38 6.72 7.44
C VAL A 114 1.40 5.63 7.85
N ASN A 115 0.54 5.21 6.92
CA ASN A 115 -0.47 4.18 7.14
C ASN A 115 -0.47 3.16 5.98
N CYS A 116 -1.14 2.03 6.19
CA CYS A 116 -1.28 1.00 5.17
C CYS A 116 -2.71 0.47 5.11
N ILE A 117 -3.23 0.29 3.90
CA ILE A 117 -4.46 -0.46 3.63
C ILE A 117 -4.05 -1.81 3.05
N SER A 118 -4.68 -2.88 3.52
CA SER A 118 -4.50 -4.24 3.00
C SER A 118 -5.82 -4.74 2.43
N PRO A 119 -6.07 -4.56 1.11
CA PRO A 119 -7.30 -5.02 0.48
C PRO A 119 -7.44 -6.55 0.53
N GLY A 120 -8.69 -7.00 0.61
CA GLY A 120 -9.08 -8.36 0.23
C GLY A 120 -9.05 -8.56 -1.29
N GLY A 121 -9.59 -9.69 -1.75
CA GLY A 121 -9.75 -10.00 -3.15
C GLY A 121 -10.72 -9.01 -3.80
N ILE A 122 -10.20 -8.23 -4.74
CA ILE A 122 -11.00 -7.28 -5.54
C ILE A 122 -11.48 -7.99 -6.80
N PHE A 123 -12.77 -7.85 -7.10
CA PHE A 123 -13.38 -8.41 -8.29
C PHE A 123 -12.76 -7.80 -9.56
N ALA A 124 -12.40 -8.67 -10.49
CA ALA A 124 -11.82 -8.39 -11.80
C ALA A 124 -12.14 -9.58 -12.72
N ASN A 125 -11.20 -9.95 -13.61
CA ASN A 125 -11.38 -11.05 -14.55
C ASN A 125 -10.95 -12.41 -13.95
N GLN A 126 -11.41 -12.77 -12.75
CA GLN A 126 -11.20 -14.10 -12.18
C GLN A 126 -12.24 -15.11 -12.69
N SER A 127 -11.94 -16.41 -12.64
CA SER A 127 -12.92 -17.46 -12.99
C SER A 127 -14.08 -17.50 -11.98
N SER A 128 -15.25 -17.94 -12.44
CA SER A 128 -16.43 -18.15 -11.58
C SER A 128 -16.10 -19.03 -10.38
N ASP A 129 -15.33 -20.09 -10.58
CA ASP A 129 -14.97 -21.06 -9.55
C ASP A 129 -14.10 -20.43 -8.47
N PHE A 130 -13.11 -19.62 -8.87
CA PHE A 130 -12.31 -18.84 -7.92
C PHE A 130 -13.19 -17.88 -7.13
N ILE A 131 -14.10 -17.16 -7.80
CA ILE A 131 -14.99 -16.20 -7.15
C ILE A 131 -15.86 -16.91 -6.11
N GLN A 132 -16.46 -18.05 -6.45
CA GLN A 132 -17.30 -18.83 -5.54
C GLN A 132 -16.49 -19.34 -4.33
N ASN A 133 -15.32 -19.91 -4.57
CA ASN A 133 -14.42 -20.40 -3.50
C ASN A 133 -13.93 -19.26 -2.60
N TYR A 134 -13.65 -18.09 -3.17
CA TYR A 134 -13.23 -16.90 -2.44
C TYR A 134 -14.38 -16.35 -1.57
N ILE A 135 -15.59 -16.27 -2.14
CA ILE A 135 -16.80 -15.82 -1.45
C ILE A 135 -17.13 -16.73 -0.28
N TYR A 136 -17.01 -18.05 -0.44
CA TYR A 136 -17.23 -19.02 0.65
C TYR A 136 -16.35 -18.73 1.88
N LYS A 137 -15.15 -18.18 1.66
CA LYS A 137 -14.21 -17.81 2.73
C LYS A 137 -14.36 -16.37 3.22
N THR A 138 -15.26 -15.59 2.60
CA THR A 138 -15.48 -14.18 2.91
C THR A 138 -16.79 -14.01 3.66
N PRO A 139 -16.78 -13.64 4.96
CA PRO A 139 -18.01 -13.54 5.76
C PRO A 139 -19.07 -12.58 5.21
N LEU A 140 -18.65 -11.54 4.48
CA LEU A 140 -19.58 -10.59 3.83
C LEU A 140 -20.20 -11.11 2.52
N GLY A 141 -19.90 -12.36 2.13
CA GLY A 141 -20.56 -13.05 1.02
C GLY A 141 -20.28 -12.47 -0.37
N ARG A 142 -19.24 -11.63 -0.52
CA ARG A 142 -18.87 -11.00 -1.79
C ARG A 142 -17.40 -10.66 -1.87
N MET A 143 -16.87 -10.54 -3.09
CA MET A 143 -15.58 -9.89 -3.32
C MET A 143 -15.68 -8.36 -3.14
N GLY A 144 -14.53 -7.71 -2.93
CA GLY A 144 -14.45 -6.26 -2.85
C GLY A 144 -14.49 -5.61 -4.24
N ASN A 145 -14.90 -4.35 -4.27
CA ASN A 145 -14.80 -3.46 -5.42
C ASN A 145 -13.80 -2.33 -5.11
N PRO A 146 -13.19 -1.68 -6.12
CA PRO A 146 -12.33 -0.51 -5.88
C PRO A 146 -13.00 0.59 -5.06
N SER A 147 -14.32 0.76 -5.20
CA SER A 147 -15.12 1.72 -4.42
C SER A 147 -15.15 1.42 -2.92
N ASP A 148 -15.04 0.16 -2.50
CA ASP A 148 -14.99 -0.22 -1.08
C ASP A 148 -13.71 0.32 -0.38
N LEU A 149 -12.64 0.57 -1.14
CA LEU A 149 -11.36 1.06 -0.61
C LEU A 149 -11.34 2.58 -0.42
N VAL A 150 -12.19 3.30 -1.15
CA VAL A 150 -12.19 4.77 -1.20
C VAL A 150 -12.43 5.37 0.18
N GLY A 151 -13.40 4.84 0.94
CA GLY A 151 -13.67 5.29 2.31
C GLY A 151 -12.46 5.14 3.23
N GLY A 152 -11.73 4.02 3.12
CA GLY A 152 -10.50 3.79 3.88
C GLY A 152 -9.38 4.77 3.50
N VAL A 153 -9.19 5.02 2.21
CA VAL A 153 -8.20 6.00 1.72
C VAL A 153 -8.49 7.40 2.26
N PHE A 154 -9.76 7.85 2.20
CA PHE A 154 -10.17 9.15 2.72
C PHE A 154 -10.05 9.25 4.24
N LEU A 155 -10.37 8.18 4.98
CA LEU A 155 -10.23 8.16 6.44
C LEU A 155 -8.78 8.46 6.85
N PHE A 156 -7.81 7.83 6.17
CA PHE A 156 -6.39 8.06 6.46
C PHE A 156 -5.88 9.43 6.02
N ASP A 157 -6.51 10.08 5.05
CA ASP A 157 -6.19 11.45 4.65
C ASP A 157 -6.77 12.49 5.64
N LEU A 158 -8.05 12.35 5.97
CA LEU A 158 -8.83 13.37 6.67
C LEU A 158 -8.64 13.36 8.19
N PHE A 159 -8.36 12.19 8.77
CA PHE A 159 -8.27 12.07 10.22
C PHE A 159 -6.84 11.74 10.66
N PRO A 160 -6.30 12.41 11.70
CA PRO A 160 -5.03 12.05 12.32
C PRO A 160 -5.19 10.79 13.17
N ILE A 161 -5.63 9.70 12.54
CA ILE A 161 -5.56 8.36 13.13
C ILE A 161 -4.13 7.90 12.87
N GLY A 162 -3.31 7.99 13.91
CA GLY A 162 -2.03 7.32 13.99
C GLY A 162 -2.12 6.27 15.09
N ILE A 163 -1.48 5.12 14.89
CA ILE A 163 -1.21 4.18 15.99
C ILE A 163 -0.25 4.88 16.93
N CYS A 164 -0.78 5.61 17.90
CA CYS A 164 -0.02 6.23 18.96
C CYS A 164 0.05 5.22 20.11
N ASN A 165 1.05 4.34 20.10
CA ASN A 165 1.48 3.67 21.32
C ASN A 165 2.11 4.74 22.22
N ARG A 166 1.27 5.52 22.91
CA ARG A 166 1.71 6.62 23.76
C ARG A 166 1.85 6.11 25.19
N ALA A 167 3.07 5.79 25.59
CA ALA A 167 3.48 5.89 26.98
C ALA A 167 3.92 7.34 27.21
N GLU A 168 2.97 8.25 27.50
CA GLU A 168 3.19 9.39 28.42
C GLU A 168 1.93 10.28 28.54
N PRO A 169 1.60 10.77 29.75
CA PRO A 169 0.41 11.58 30.01
C PRO A 169 0.76 13.06 30.15
N SER A 170 0.74 13.83 29.06
CA SER A 170 0.39 15.26 29.13
C SER A 170 0.18 15.87 27.74
N HIS A 171 -0.80 16.76 27.65
CA HIS A 171 -1.08 17.76 26.60
C HIS A 171 -2.41 17.61 25.82
N ARG A 172 -3.17 18.71 25.92
CA ARG A 172 -4.55 18.96 25.49
C ARG A 172 -4.74 18.79 23.98
N ARG A 173 -5.90 18.26 23.58
CA ARG A 173 -6.34 18.22 22.17
C ARG A 173 -6.58 19.65 21.68
N ARG A 174 -5.84 20.09 20.65
CA ARG A 174 -6.21 21.23 19.82
C ARG A 174 -6.79 20.70 18.50
N ILE A 175 -8.05 21.04 18.23
CA ILE A 175 -8.69 20.83 16.93
C ILE A 175 -8.24 21.98 16.03
N TYR A 176 -7.57 21.66 14.91
CA TYR A 176 -7.23 22.64 13.89
C TYR A 176 -8.23 22.55 12.75
N ASN A 177 -8.79 23.70 12.37
CA ASN A 177 -9.64 23.86 11.19
C ASN A 177 -8.71 24.04 9.97
N TRP A 178 -8.82 23.19 8.94
CA TRP A 178 -7.96 23.27 7.74
C TRP A 178 -8.81 23.30 6.46
N GLY A 179 -8.65 24.36 5.66
CA GLY A 179 -9.32 24.54 4.37
C GLY A 179 -8.85 23.52 3.32
N LEU A 180 -9.81 22.97 2.57
CA LEU A 180 -9.59 21.95 1.55
C LEU A 180 -8.97 22.52 0.27
N ARG A 181 -7.65 22.42 0.11
CA ARG A 181 -6.97 22.29 -1.19
C ARG A 181 -5.75 21.37 -1.02
N ARG A 182 -5.92 20.05 -1.22
CA ARG A 182 -4.83 19.06 -1.15
C ARG A 182 -4.50 18.50 -2.53
N ARG A 183 -3.22 18.26 -2.81
CA ARG A 183 -2.71 17.64 -4.04
C ARG A 183 -2.32 16.20 -3.78
N ILE A 184 -2.97 15.27 -4.48
CA ILE A 184 -2.72 13.83 -4.42
C ILE A 184 -1.83 13.44 -5.61
N ILE A 185 -0.78 12.65 -5.37
CA ILE A 185 -0.05 11.96 -6.44
C ILE A 185 -0.29 10.45 -6.28
N LEU A 186 -0.84 9.83 -7.33
CA LEU A 186 -1.01 8.39 -7.48
C LEU A 186 0.07 7.87 -8.45
N PHE A 187 0.84 6.86 -8.03
CA PHE A 187 1.76 6.17 -8.92
C PHE A 187 1.18 4.82 -9.35
N PHE A 188 1.07 4.62 -10.66
CA PHE A 188 0.72 3.36 -11.31
C PHE A 188 1.97 2.74 -11.93
N PRO A 189 2.05 1.39 -12.04
CA PRO A 189 3.20 0.75 -12.68
C PRO A 189 3.24 1.11 -14.18
N LYS A 190 4.24 1.90 -14.55
CA LYS A 190 4.84 1.90 -15.90
C LYS A 190 6.33 1.58 -15.72
N PRO A 191 6.97 0.90 -16.68
CA PRO A 191 8.36 0.51 -16.58
C PRO A 191 9.24 1.72 -16.26
N ILE A 192 10.16 1.53 -15.31
CA ILE A 192 11.02 2.55 -14.67
C ILE A 192 11.94 3.25 -15.70
N SER A 193 12.08 2.73 -16.92
CA SER A 193 12.93 3.26 -17.99
C SER A 193 12.51 4.59 -18.62
N LYS A 194 11.43 5.26 -18.15
CA LYS A 194 10.98 6.56 -18.68
C LYS A 194 10.92 7.70 -17.66
N PHE A 195 11.52 7.55 -16.48
CA PHE A 195 11.51 8.58 -15.43
C PHE A 195 12.86 9.26 -15.19
N LEU A 196 13.86 9.00 -16.04
CA LEU A 196 15.22 9.56 -15.93
C LEU A 196 15.65 10.44 -17.12
N ASP A 197 14.70 10.89 -17.95
CA ASP A 197 14.94 11.92 -18.98
C ASP A 197 14.16 13.20 -18.68
#